data_AF-A0A960HIK4-F1
#
_entry.id   AF-A0A960HIK4-F1
#
_cell.length_a   1.000
_cell.length_b   1.000
_cell.length_c   1.000
_cell.angle_alpha   90.00
_cell.angle_beta   90.00
_cell.angle_gamma   90.00
#
_symmetry.space_group_name_H-M   'P 1'
#
loop_
_entity.id
_entity.type
_entity.pdbx_description
1 polymer ?
#
loop_
_entity_poly.entity_id
_entity_poly.type
_entity_poly.pdbx_seq_one_letter_code
_entity_poly.pdbx_strand_id
1 'polypeptide(L)'
;MSTNRIRTLVRGAAAALALALALVGFTACDPGAQADCTKDCLDFLATNDNADTMSIAHRGGAALTEATIYADAARTQVVGYVRNFEMVQYPTVPITKAYQALPLENPQKVQLKPATTYWYASKTSGAMSKVHTEVGSFKTKQRIVSFTITKVWLFYDSDAAGSGEITMEARINGGAARVVHKDLDWAAEEPAFDPKFTATVKGVMNANTFQVRAWDDDCTFSTCTAPAGAWDKVGSNGDTQWSTLTFPVTVSAPNLQYGYGTFKGSTNNGITDIGFYIEGTWKVAYEYA
;
A
#
# COMPACT_ATOMS: atom_id res chain seq x y z
N MET A 1 -18.25 54.32 -38.93
CA MET A 1 -17.76 55.66 -38.54
C MET A 1 -17.50 55.60 -37.03
N SER A 2 -16.23 55.41 -36.62
CA SER A 2 -15.25 56.49 -36.35
C SER A 2 -15.70 57.32 -35.14
N THR A 3 -15.01 57.52 -34.03
CA THR A 3 -13.61 57.25 -33.62
C THR A 3 -13.42 57.83 -32.20
N ASN A 4 -12.54 57.23 -31.38
CA ASN A 4 -11.52 57.87 -30.54
C ASN A 4 -11.85 58.89 -29.42
N ARG A 5 -11.44 58.58 -28.17
CA ARG A 5 -10.19 59.04 -27.47
C ARG A 5 -10.33 58.79 -25.95
N ILE A 6 -9.51 57.94 -25.31
CA ILE A 6 -8.15 58.18 -24.72
C ILE A 6 -8.16 59.23 -23.58
N ARG A 7 -7.91 58.80 -22.32
CA ARG A 7 -6.69 59.08 -21.48
C ARG A 7 -6.86 58.49 -20.06
N THR A 8 -6.07 57.49 -19.62
CA THR A 8 -4.78 57.55 -18.85
C THR A 8 -4.93 58.23 -17.47
N LEU A 9 -4.54 57.71 -16.30
CA LEU A 9 -3.23 57.26 -15.76
C LEU A 9 -3.50 56.59 -14.37
N VAL A 10 -2.93 55.44 -13.94
CA VAL A 10 -1.54 55.05 -13.60
C VAL A 10 -1.27 54.98 -12.08
N ARG A 11 -0.40 54.01 -11.71
CA ARG A 11 0.34 53.71 -10.46
C ARG A 11 -0.32 52.65 -9.59
N GLY A 12 0.31 51.55 -9.21
CA GLY A 12 1.70 51.03 -9.29
C GLY A 12 1.70 49.68 -8.54
N ALA A 13 2.71 48.83 -8.51
CA ALA A 13 4.06 48.86 -9.03
C ALA A 13 4.55 47.40 -9.16
N ALA A 14 5.38 47.18 -10.16
CA ALA A 14 6.17 45.98 -10.36
C ALA A 14 7.28 45.85 -9.30
N ALA A 15 7.66 44.63 -8.97
CA ALA A 15 8.99 44.30 -8.50
C ALA A 15 9.43 42.98 -9.14
N ALA A 16 9.93 43.10 -10.37
CA ALA A 16 10.94 42.18 -10.87
C ALA A 16 12.30 42.69 -10.38
N LEU A 17 13.10 41.83 -9.78
CA LEU A 17 14.55 42.02 -9.76
C LEU A 17 15.24 40.68 -10.01
N ALA A 18 15.66 40.52 -11.26
CA ALA A 18 16.79 39.69 -11.61
C ALA A 18 18.08 40.41 -11.19
N LEU A 19 19.00 39.70 -10.54
CA LEU A 19 20.47 39.86 -10.50
C LEU A 19 20.94 38.93 -9.36
N ALA A 20 22.05 38.20 -9.41
CA ALA A 20 23.13 38.08 -10.35
C ALA A 20 23.85 36.75 -10.06
N LEU A 21 24.56 36.26 -11.06
CA LEU A 21 25.60 35.24 -10.99
C LEU A 21 26.36 35.21 -9.66
N ALA A 22 26.27 34.09 -8.94
CA ALA A 22 27.43 33.48 -8.33
C ALA A 22 27.77 32.25 -9.16
N LEU A 23 28.76 32.43 -10.04
CA LEU A 23 29.50 31.36 -10.70
C LEU A 23 30.06 30.41 -9.64
N VAL A 24 29.34 29.34 -9.37
CA VAL A 24 29.95 28.08 -8.93
C VAL A 24 29.81 27.17 -10.14
N GLY A 25 30.95 26.83 -10.74
CA GLY A 25 31.01 26.12 -12.02
C GLY A 25 30.31 24.78 -11.97
N PHE A 26 29.03 24.75 -12.35
CA PHE A 26 28.48 23.61 -13.05
C PHE A 26 29.06 23.70 -14.45
N THR A 27 30.19 23.03 -14.69
CA THR A 27 30.53 22.66 -16.06
C THR A 27 29.29 21.95 -16.59
N ALA A 28 28.64 22.52 -17.60
CA ALA A 28 27.64 21.79 -18.36
C ALA A 28 28.36 20.54 -18.86
N CYS A 29 28.18 19.42 -18.17
CA CYS A 29 28.71 18.14 -18.62
C CYS A 29 28.08 17.90 -19.98
N ASP A 30 28.91 17.83 -21.02
CA ASP A 30 28.47 17.48 -22.36
C ASP A 30 27.63 16.18 -22.25
N PRO A 31 26.35 16.19 -22.64
CA PRO A 31 25.52 14.99 -22.57
C PRO A 31 26.03 13.85 -23.48
N GLY A 32 26.97 14.15 -24.38
CA GLY A 32 27.73 13.19 -25.18
C GLY A 32 29.12 12.82 -24.65
N ALA A 33 29.59 13.44 -23.54
CA ALA A 33 30.84 13.02 -22.93
C ALA A 33 30.71 11.63 -22.31
N GLN A 34 31.71 10.79 -22.53
CA GLN A 34 31.80 9.48 -21.91
C GLN A 34 31.76 9.61 -20.38
N ALA A 35 30.92 8.82 -19.72
CA ALA A 35 30.85 8.83 -18.26
C ALA A 35 32.19 8.46 -17.66
N ASP A 36 32.73 9.35 -16.82
CA ASP A 36 33.87 9.03 -15.95
C ASP A 36 33.41 8.15 -14.78
N CYS A 37 33.34 6.86 -15.09
CA CYS A 37 33.05 5.76 -14.17
C CYS A 37 34.10 5.57 -13.06
N THR A 38 35.13 6.42 -12.95
CA THR A 38 36.09 6.36 -11.82
C THR A 38 35.50 6.83 -10.50
N LYS A 39 34.36 7.55 -10.52
CA LYS A 39 33.67 8.04 -9.32
C LYS A 39 32.30 7.39 -9.12
N ASP A 40 31.43 7.51 -10.12
CA ASP A 40 30.04 7.04 -10.05
C ASP A 40 29.47 6.85 -11.47
N CYS A 41 29.12 5.62 -11.81
CA CYS A 41 28.50 5.15 -13.05
C CYS A 41 26.97 5.11 -12.94
N LEU A 42 26.41 5.18 -11.74
CA LEU A 42 24.98 5.09 -11.49
C LEU A 42 24.39 6.46 -11.14
N ASP A 43 23.28 6.81 -11.77
CA ASP A 43 22.50 7.98 -11.37
C ASP A 43 21.49 7.61 -10.28
N PHE A 44 20.83 6.46 -10.42
CA PHE A 44 20.00 5.90 -9.36
C PHE A 44 19.74 4.41 -9.56
N LEU A 45 19.41 3.74 -8.46
CA LEU A 45 18.87 2.40 -8.42
C LEU A 45 17.67 2.41 -7.48
N ALA A 46 16.49 2.05 -8.00
CA ALA A 46 15.25 2.06 -7.24
C ALA A 46 14.41 0.84 -7.57
N THR A 47 13.68 0.32 -6.59
CA THR A 47 12.65 -0.68 -6.86
C THR A 47 11.33 -0.01 -7.20
N ASN A 48 10.48 -0.71 -7.93
CA ASN A 48 9.07 -0.31 -7.99
C ASN A 48 8.39 -0.46 -6.61
N ASP A 49 7.12 -0.05 -6.54
CA ASP A 49 6.35 -0.06 -5.29
C ASP A 49 6.14 -1.47 -4.73
N ASN A 50 5.97 -2.47 -5.60
CA ASN A 50 5.82 -3.88 -5.20
C ASN A 50 7.15 -4.54 -4.81
N ALA A 51 8.28 -3.87 -5.04
CA ALA A 51 9.63 -4.36 -4.85
C ALA A 51 9.93 -5.71 -5.54
N ASP A 52 9.36 -5.92 -6.72
CA ASP A 52 9.56 -7.11 -7.57
C ASP A 52 10.27 -6.78 -8.90
N THR A 53 10.39 -5.49 -9.21
CA THR A 53 11.22 -4.98 -10.31
C THR A 53 12.13 -3.86 -9.83
N MET A 54 13.18 -3.60 -10.61
CA MET A 54 14.17 -2.57 -10.33
C MET A 54 14.39 -1.72 -11.58
N SER A 55 14.40 -0.41 -11.39
CA SER A 55 14.76 0.59 -12.39
C SER A 55 16.16 1.09 -12.05
N ILE A 56 17.03 1.10 -13.04
CA ILE A 56 18.40 1.58 -12.88
C ILE A 56 18.71 2.60 -13.96
N ALA A 57 19.34 3.69 -13.56
CA ALA A 57 19.89 4.71 -14.44
C ALA A 57 21.40 4.76 -14.30
N HIS A 58 22.08 4.88 -15.42
CA HIS A 58 23.53 4.97 -15.49
C HIS A 58 23.95 6.26 -16.22
N ARG A 59 25.13 6.78 -15.88
CA ARG A 59 25.67 7.96 -16.57
C ARG A 59 26.20 7.61 -17.96
N GLY A 60 26.06 8.58 -18.87
CA GLY A 60 26.89 8.76 -20.07
C GLY A 60 27.34 7.49 -20.80
N GLY A 61 26.40 6.75 -21.38
CA GLY A 61 26.71 5.63 -22.29
C GLY A 61 27.30 4.38 -21.63
N ALA A 62 27.37 4.30 -20.30
CA ALA A 62 27.71 3.06 -19.61
C ALA A 62 26.66 1.97 -19.91
N ALA A 63 27.06 0.71 -20.02
CA ALA A 63 26.11 -0.39 -20.12
C ALA A 63 26.07 -1.13 -18.78
N LEU A 64 24.88 -1.25 -18.19
CA LEU A 64 24.72 -2.02 -16.98
C LEU A 64 24.44 -3.48 -17.32
N THR A 65 25.30 -4.38 -16.84
CA THR A 65 25.19 -5.80 -17.19
C THR A 65 24.37 -6.56 -16.14
N GLU A 66 24.59 -6.26 -14.87
CA GLU A 66 23.90 -6.93 -13.76
C GLU A 66 23.96 -6.15 -12.44
N ALA A 67 22.97 -6.39 -11.58
CA ALA A 67 22.99 -6.03 -10.17
C ALA A 67 22.64 -7.26 -9.31
N THR A 68 23.41 -7.48 -8.26
CA THR A 68 23.13 -8.47 -7.21
C THR A 68 22.60 -7.75 -5.97
N ILE A 69 21.52 -8.27 -5.38
CA ILE A 69 20.84 -7.70 -4.22
C ILE A 69 21.08 -8.60 -3.00
N TYR A 70 21.41 -7.97 -1.87
CA TYR A 70 21.78 -8.62 -0.62
C TYR A 70 20.89 -8.17 0.54
N ALA A 71 20.59 -9.09 1.46
CA ALA A 71 19.84 -8.83 2.69
C ALA A 71 20.69 -8.26 3.83
N ASP A 72 22.01 -8.12 3.65
CA ASP A 72 22.95 -7.67 4.67
C ASP A 72 24.02 -6.72 4.11
N ALA A 73 24.52 -5.81 4.96
CA ALA A 73 25.54 -4.81 4.60
C ALA A 73 26.88 -5.43 4.22
N ALA A 74 27.20 -6.61 4.75
CA ALA A 74 28.41 -7.34 4.40
C ALA A 74 28.30 -8.04 3.03
N ARG A 75 27.12 -8.02 2.41
CA ARG A 75 26.83 -8.59 1.07
C ARG A 75 27.14 -10.09 1.02
N THR A 76 26.71 -10.81 2.05
CA THR A 76 26.90 -12.26 2.16
C THR A 76 25.63 -13.07 1.86
N GLN A 77 24.45 -12.46 2.01
CA GLN A 77 23.14 -13.10 1.85
C GLN A 77 22.44 -12.59 0.60
N VAL A 78 22.62 -13.28 -0.52
CA VAL A 78 21.97 -12.90 -1.78
C VAL A 78 20.46 -13.19 -1.74
N VAL A 79 19.65 -12.20 -2.11
CA VAL A 79 18.18 -12.32 -2.19
C VAL A 79 17.63 -12.14 -3.61
N GLY A 80 18.42 -11.59 -4.53
CA GLY A 80 17.96 -11.45 -5.90
C GLY A 80 19.02 -10.93 -6.87
N TYR A 81 18.71 -11.08 -8.15
CA TYR A 81 19.52 -10.61 -9.26
C TYR A 81 18.64 -9.85 -10.25
N VAL A 82 19.23 -8.83 -10.87
CA VAL A 82 18.61 -8.02 -11.92
C VAL A 82 19.59 -7.95 -13.09
N ARG A 83 19.15 -8.29 -14.30
CA ARG A 83 20.01 -8.42 -15.50
C ARG A 83 19.27 -8.10 -16.79
N ASN A 84 20.00 -7.99 -17.89
CA ASN A 84 19.45 -7.72 -19.23
C ASN A 84 18.74 -6.37 -19.27
N PHE A 85 19.45 -5.33 -18.84
CA PHE A 85 19.05 -3.95 -19.10
C PHE A 85 19.27 -3.70 -20.59
N GLU A 86 18.26 -4.02 -21.41
CA GLU A 86 18.23 -3.53 -22.79
C GLU A 86 18.38 -2.02 -22.75
N MET A 87 19.20 -1.42 -23.63
CA MET A 87 19.55 0.00 -23.62
C MET A 87 18.38 0.92 -24.03
N VAL A 88 17.25 0.80 -23.34
CA VAL A 88 16.13 1.72 -23.37
C VAL A 88 16.30 2.66 -22.18
N GLN A 89 15.96 3.93 -22.37
CA GLN A 89 16.04 4.95 -21.34
C GLN A 89 15.24 4.50 -20.10
N TYR A 90 15.94 4.02 -19.04
CA TYR A 90 15.40 3.50 -17.78
C TYR A 90 14.65 2.15 -17.86
N PRO A 91 15.34 1.02 -18.09
CA PRO A 91 14.69 -0.28 -18.13
C PRO A 91 14.21 -0.68 -16.74
N THR A 92 12.99 -1.20 -16.66
CA THR A 92 12.47 -1.82 -15.44
C THR A 92 12.57 -3.32 -15.58
N VAL A 93 13.38 -3.95 -14.74
CA VAL A 93 13.75 -5.36 -14.89
C VAL A 93 13.27 -6.16 -13.68
N PRO A 94 12.72 -7.38 -13.86
CA PRO A 94 12.34 -8.25 -12.75
C PRO A 94 13.53 -8.65 -11.86
N ILE A 95 13.27 -8.73 -10.55
CA ILE A 95 14.20 -9.31 -9.59
C ILE A 95 14.01 -10.82 -9.58
N THR A 96 15.09 -11.60 -9.65
CA THR A 96 15.02 -13.06 -9.82
C THR A 96 15.90 -13.81 -8.82
N LYS A 97 15.54 -15.04 -8.45
CA LYS A 97 16.20 -15.80 -7.36
C LYS A 97 17.54 -16.44 -7.76
N ALA A 98 17.74 -16.75 -9.04
CA ALA A 98 18.88 -17.55 -9.50
C ALA A 98 19.83 -16.75 -10.42
N TYR A 99 21.13 -16.87 -10.15
CA TYR A 99 22.20 -16.46 -11.05
C TYR A 99 22.28 -17.53 -12.16
N GLN A 100 21.68 -17.26 -13.32
CA GLN A 100 21.63 -18.10 -14.55
C GLN A 100 22.03 -19.59 -14.42
N ALA A 101 21.02 -20.46 -14.36
CA ALA A 101 21.01 -21.81 -14.94
C ALA A 101 19.58 -22.37 -15.15
N LEU A 102 18.53 -21.61 -14.80
CA LEU A 102 17.16 -21.99 -15.14
C LEU A 102 16.91 -21.65 -16.61
N PRO A 103 16.24 -22.53 -17.38
CA PRO A 103 15.90 -22.25 -18.76
C PRO A 103 15.21 -20.89 -18.87
N LEU A 104 15.54 -20.15 -19.95
CA LEU A 104 15.02 -18.83 -20.30
C LEU A 104 13.48 -18.71 -20.25
N GLU A 105 12.79 -19.84 -20.14
CA GLU A 105 11.33 -19.94 -20.20
C GLU A 105 10.62 -19.53 -18.89
N ASN A 106 11.28 -19.45 -17.72
CA ASN A 106 10.60 -18.91 -16.52
C ASN A 106 11.53 -18.54 -15.34
N PRO A 107 12.14 -17.34 -15.30
CA PRO A 107 12.87 -16.92 -14.11
C PRO A 107 11.91 -16.76 -12.92
N GLN A 108 12.18 -17.44 -11.80
CA GLN A 108 11.42 -17.24 -10.57
C GLN A 108 11.59 -15.79 -10.07
N LYS A 109 10.53 -14.99 -10.22
CA LYS A 109 10.47 -13.63 -9.70
C LYS A 109 10.57 -13.63 -8.18
N VAL A 110 11.26 -12.64 -7.65
CA VAL A 110 11.40 -12.38 -6.21
C VAL A 110 10.72 -11.08 -5.89
N GLN A 111 9.83 -11.12 -4.90
CA GLN A 111 9.30 -9.92 -4.26
C GLN A 111 10.09 -9.66 -2.97
N LEU A 112 10.76 -8.52 -2.89
CA LEU A 112 11.48 -8.12 -1.69
C LEU A 112 10.49 -7.75 -0.58
N LYS A 113 10.92 -7.90 0.68
CA LYS A 113 10.11 -7.50 1.84
C LYS A 113 9.94 -5.98 1.85
N PRO A 114 8.77 -5.44 2.20
CA PRO A 114 8.57 -3.99 2.30
C PRO A 114 9.31 -3.42 3.52
N ALA A 115 9.49 -2.10 3.52
CA ALA A 115 10.14 -1.34 4.60
C ALA A 115 11.51 -1.92 5.02
N THR A 116 12.21 -2.57 4.10
CA THR A 116 13.46 -3.30 4.36
C THR A 116 14.58 -2.63 3.60
N THR A 117 15.73 -2.45 4.26
CA THR A 117 16.95 -1.98 3.61
C THR A 117 17.65 -3.17 2.97
N TYR A 118 18.03 -3.01 1.70
CA TYR A 118 18.82 -3.97 0.94
C TYR A 118 20.09 -3.31 0.45
N TRP A 119 21.10 -4.13 0.20
CA TRP A 119 22.39 -3.70 -0.33
C TRP A 119 22.55 -4.25 -1.74
N TYR A 120 23.31 -3.56 -2.57
CA TYR A 120 23.59 -4.05 -3.92
C TYR A 120 25.07 -4.00 -4.26
N ALA A 121 25.43 -4.82 -5.24
CA ALA A 121 26.64 -4.72 -6.02
C ALA A 121 26.27 -4.81 -7.51
N SER A 122 26.56 -3.78 -8.29
CA SER A 122 26.26 -3.70 -9.72
C SER A 122 27.52 -3.69 -10.55
N LYS A 123 27.51 -4.41 -11.67
CA LYS A 123 28.57 -4.37 -12.67
C LYS A 123 28.15 -3.47 -13.83
N THR A 124 28.89 -2.39 -13.99
CA THR A 124 28.73 -1.41 -15.08
C THR A 124 29.96 -1.47 -15.98
N SER A 125 29.76 -1.51 -17.29
CA SER A 125 30.84 -1.30 -18.25
C SER A 125 30.82 0.15 -18.71
N GLY A 126 31.89 0.88 -18.38
CA GLY A 126 32.10 2.24 -18.86
C GLY A 126 32.70 2.28 -20.27
N ALA A 127 33.02 3.48 -20.74
CA ALA A 127 33.83 3.63 -21.95
C ALA A 127 35.15 2.84 -21.84
N MET A 128 35.56 2.20 -22.94
CA MET A 128 36.72 1.29 -23.04
C MET A 128 36.53 -0.12 -22.44
N SER A 129 35.29 -0.58 -22.25
CA SER A 129 34.98 -1.97 -21.83
C SER A 129 35.54 -2.38 -20.47
N LYS A 130 35.95 -1.42 -19.64
CA LYS A 130 36.36 -1.70 -18.26
C LYS A 130 35.11 -1.92 -17.41
N VAL A 131 35.09 -3.03 -16.67
CA VAL A 131 34.01 -3.35 -15.75
C VAL A 131 34.31 -2.69 -14.40
N HIS A 132 33.34 -1.92 -13.91
CA HIS A 132 33.34 -1.30 -12.60
C HIS A 132 32.30 -2.00 -11.73
N THR A 133 32.64 -2.18 -10.46
CA THR A 133 31.70 -2.68 -9.44
C THR A 133 31.32 -1.53 -8.55
N GLU A 134 30.03 -1.21 -8.55
CA GLU A 134 29.47 -0.21 -7.65
C GLU A 134 28.65 -0.86 -6.57
N VAL A 135 28.68 -0.27 -5.39
CA VAL A 135 27.98 -0.80 -4.24
C VAL A 135 27.17 0.29 -3.57
N GLY A 136 26.00 -0.07 -3.07
CA GLY A 136 25.14 0.86 -2.38
C GLY A 136 24.05 0.15 -1.60
N SER A 137 23.03 0.91 -1.24
CA SER A 137 21.83 0.41 -0.56
C SER A 137 20.59 1.15 -1.01
N PHE A 138 19.44 0.49 -0.93
CA PHE A 138 18.14 1.10 -1.12
C PHE A 138 17.16 0.57 -0.07
N LYS A 139 16.09 1.32 0.19
CA LYS A 139 15.01 0.91 1.08
C LYS A 139 13.76 0.66 0.27
N THR A 140 13.14 -0.50 0.45
CA THR A 140 11.84 -0.78 -0.15
C THR A 140 10.74 0.02 0.56
N LYS A 141 9.69 0.38 -0.18
CA LYS A 141 8.54 1.07 0.41
C LYS A 141 7.78 0.15 1.37
N GLN A 142 7.17 0.74 2.38
CA GLN A 142 6.18 0.14 3.25
C GLN A 142 4.88 -0.10 2.47
N ARG A 143 4.44 -1.35 2.40
CA ARG A 143 3.09 -1.69 1.92
C ARG A 143 2.06 -1.33 2.98
N ILE A 144 1.04 -0.60 2.58
CA ILE A 144 -0.11 -0.19 3.38
C ILE A 144 -1.37 -0.75 2.72
N VAL A 145 -2.17 -1.51 3.46
CA VAL A 145 -3.49 -1.93 3.00
C VAL A 145 -4.54 -1.24 3.85
N SER A 146 -5.40 -0.46 3.22
CA SER A 146 -6.55 0.18 3.85
C SER A 146 -7.81 -0.59 3.51
N PHE A 147 -8.57 -0.99 4.52
CA PHE A 147 -9.86 -1.65 4.40
C PHE A 147 -10.93 -0.66 4.83
N THR A 148 -12.00 -0.55 4.05
CA THR A 148 -13.14 0.30 4.35
C THR A 148 -14.40 -0.53 4.30
N ILE A 149 -15.17 -0.59 5.39
CA ILE A 149 -16.54 -1.09 5.31
C ILE A 149 -17.37 0.00 4.66
N THR A 150 -18.04 -0.35 3.56
CA THR A 150 -18.86 0.59 2.79
C THR A 150 -20.35 0.35 2.98
N LYS A 151 -20.72 -0.83 3.48
CA LYS A 151 -22.10 -1.21 3.67
C LYS A 151 -22.21 -2.21 4.81
N VAL A 152 -23.19 -1.98 5.67
CA VAL A 152 -23.64 -2.95 6.66
C VAL A 152 -25.15 -3.06 6.54
N TRP A 153 -25.66 -4.28 6.50
CA TRP A 153 -27.09 -4.54 6.48
C TRP A 153 -27.46 -5.50 7.61
N LEU A 154 -28.35 -5.03 8.49
CA LEU A 154 -28.95 -5.81 9.57
C LEU A 154 -30.25 -6.43 9.05
N PHE A 155 -30.34 -7.75 9.07
CA PHE A 155 -31.53 -8.48 8.64
C PHE A 155 -32.19 -9.26 9.78
N TYR A 156 -31.56 -9.28 10.95
CA TYR A 156 -32.12 -9.79 12.18
C TYR A 156 -31.41 -9.12 13.36
N ASP A 157 -32.15 -8.43 14.21
CA ASP A 157 -31.63 -7.66 15.35
C ASP A 157 -31.55 -8.49 16.63
N SER A 158 -32.35 -9.56 16.76
CA SER A 158 -32.44 -10.51 17.89
C SER A 158 -33.66 -10.35 18.78
N ASP A 159 -34.33 -9.21 18.67
CA ASP A 159 -35.58 -8.96 19.36
C ASP A 159 -36.76 -9.74 18.78
N ALA A 160 -37.65 -10.15 19.68
CA ALA A 160 -38.94 -10.71 19.28
C ALA A 160 -39.96 -9.62 18.87
N ALA A 161 -39.76 -8.39 19.35
CA ALA A 161 -40.59 -7.22 19.03
C ALA A 161 -39.83 -5.93 19.37
N GLY A 162 -39.88 -4.95 18.46
CA GLY A 162 -39.14 -3.70 18.61
C GLY A 162 -37.98 -3.62 17.63
N SER A 163 -37.16 -2.59 17.79
CA SER A 163 -35.87 -2.45 17.12
C SER A 163 -34.78 -2.75 18.13
N GLY A 164 -33.69 -3.42 17.71
CA GLY A 164 -32.58 -3.73 18.60
C GLY A 164 -31.63 -2.56 18.90
N GLU A 165 -31.04 -2.60 20.09
CA GLU A 165 -29.96 -1.72 20.53
C GLU A 165 -28.58 -2.22 20.06
N ILE A 166 -28.36 -2.17 18.75
CA ILE A 166 -27.18 -2.76 18.13
C ILE A 166 -25.94 -1.88 18.27
N THR A 167 -24.89 -2.46 18.88
CA THR A 167 -23.52 -1.98 18.76
C THR A 167 -22.68 -2.94 17.91
N MET A 168 -21.96 -2.39 16.94
CA MET A 168 -21.04 -3.15 16.09
C MET A 168 -19.59 -2.70 16.27
N GLU A 169 -18.70 -3.66 16.37
CA GLU A 169 -17.26 -3.46 16.35
C GLU A 169 -16.61 -4.24 15.22
N ALA A 170 -15.54 -3.68 14.67
CA ALA A 170 -14.69 -4.36 13.71
C ALA A 170 -13.23 -4.30 14.12
N ARG A 171 -12.49 -5.34 13.74
CA ARG A 171 -11.03 -5.39 13.82
C ARG A 171 -10.44 -6.18 12.66
N ILE A 172 -9.15 -5.98 12.43
CA ILE A 172 -8.40 -6.65 11.39
C ILE A 172 -7.21 -7.38 12.03
N ASN A 173 -7.00 -8.64 11.65
CA ASN A 173 -5.90 -9.49 12.09
C ASN A 173 -5.74 -9.55 13.62
N GLY A 174 -6.85 -9.60 14.36
CA GLY A 174 -6.83 -9.63 15.83
C GLY A 174 -6.34 -8.33 16.49
N GLY A 175 -6.19 -7.23 15.74
CA GLY A 175 -5.82 -5.92 16.27
C GLY A 175 -6.88 -5.30 17.18
N ALA A 176 -6.67 -4.04 17.55
CA ALA A 176 -7.62 -3.30 18.39
C ALA A 176 -8.98 -3.17 17.68
N ALA A 177 -10.04 -3.54 18.40
CA ALA A 177 -11.41 -3.35 17.97
C ALA A 177 -11.81 -1.88 18.05
N ARG A 178 -12.70 -1.48 17.15
CA ARG A 178 -13.32 -0.15 17.15
C ARG A 178 -14.79 -0.28 16.86
N VAL A 179 -15.59 0.54 17.54
CA VAL A 179 -17.01 0.69 17.23
C VAL A 179 -17.13 1.25 15.82
N VAL A 180 -17.81 0.52 14.94
CA VAL A 180 -18.12 0.94 13.56
C VAL A 180 -19.50 1.55 13.46
N HIS A 181 -20.39 1.16 14.39
CA HIS A 181 -21.74 1.66 14.47
C HIS A 181 -22.32 1.39 15.84
N LYS A 182 -23.19 2.29 16.26
CA LYS A 182 -24.00 2.14 17.46
C LYS A 182 -25.31 2.85 17.18
N ASP A 183 -26.39 2.12 17.31
CA ASP A 183 -27.75 2.62 17.21
C ASP A 183 -28.57 1.93 18.29
N LEU A 184 -29.49 2.68 18.88
CA LEU A 184 -30.31 2.24 20.01
C LEU A 184 -31.75 1.93 19.56
N ASP A 185 -32.04 2.02 18.26
CA ASP A 185 -33.37 1.78 17.71
C ASP A 185 -33.24 1.26 16.26
N TRP A 186 -32.35 0.28 16.04
CA TRP A 186 -32.04 -0.17 14.69
C TRP A 186 -32.92 -1.34 14.28
N ALA A 187 -34.01 -1.04 13.57
CA ALA A 187 -34.96 -2.07 13.16
C ALA A 187 -34.34 -3.05 12.16
N ALA A 188 -34.69 -4.33 12.32
CA ALA A 188 -34.43 -5.33 11.30
C ALA A 188 -34.96 -4.88 9.92
N GLU A 189 -34.18 -5.13 8.87
CA GLU A 189 -34.46 -4.74 7.48
C GLU A 189 -34.29 -3.25 7.15
N GLU A 190 -33.83 -2.42 8.08
CA GLU A 190 -33.49 -1.04 7.76
C GLU A 190 -32.45 -0.93 6.62
N PRO A 191 -32.49 0.18 5.84
CA PRO A 191 -31.57 0.39 4.74
C PRO A 191 -30.13 0.30 5.23
N ALA A 192 -29.32 -0.42 4.45
CA ALA A 192 -27.92 -0.58 4.78
C ALA A 192 -27.22 0.78 4.95
N PHE A 193 -26.46 0.94 6.04
CA PHE A 193 -25.75 2.18 6.33
C PHE A 193 -24.27 2.07 5.97
N ASP A 194 -23.63 3.23 5.78
CA ASP A 194 -22.19 3.36 5.52
C ASP A 194 -21.48 3.79 6.81
N PRO A 195 -20.86 2.85 7.57
CA PRO A 195 -20.15 3.16 8.82
C PRO A 195 -18.93 4.05 8.62
N LYS A 196 -18.44 4.22 7.38
CA LYS A 196 -17.15 4.85 7.06
C LYS A 196 -15.99 4.32 7.91
N PHE A 197 -16.07 3.07 8.36
CA PHE A 197 -14.99 2.45 9.11
C PHE A 197 -13.82 2.19 8.18
N THR A 198 -12.69 2.84 8.43
CA THR A 198 -11.43 2.55 7.75
C THR A 198 -10.37 2.07 8.74
N ALA A 199 -9.71 0.97 8.40
CA ALA A 199 -8.57 0.45 9.15
C ALA A 199 -7.41 0.11 8.21
N THR A 200 -6.20 0.25 8.73
CA THR A 200 -4.98 0.15 7.93
C THR A 200 -4.03 -0.87 8.53
N VAL A 201 -3.49 -1.75 7.68
CA VAL A 201 -2.48 -2.76 8.05
C VAL A 201 -1.19 -2.47 7.27
N LYS A 202 -0.05 -2.51 7.97
CA LYS A 202 1.29 -2.38 7.39
C LYS A 202 2.01 -3.73 7.44
N GLY A 203 2.89 -4.00 6.48
CA GLY A 203 3.94 -5.03 6.65
C GLY A 203 3.73 -6.41 6.04
N VAL A 204 2.94 -6.53 4.96
CA VAL A 204 2.66 -7.79 4.22
C VAL A 204 1.79 -8.78 4.97
N MET A 205 0.50 -8.73 4.69
CA MET A 205 -0.26 -9.98 4.58
C MET A 205 -1.07 -9.96 3.29
N ASN A 206 -0.90 -11.00 2.48
CA ASN A 206 -1.75 -11.26 1.31
C ASN A 206 -3.10 -11.81 1.74
N ALA A 207 -3.18 -12.44 2.91
CA ALA A 207 -4.41 -12.87 3.57
C ALA A 207 -4.58 -12.06 4.85
N ASN A 208 -5.65 -11.28 4.93
CA ASN A 208 -6.01 -10.57 6.16
C ASN A 208 -7.28 -11.20 6.71
N THR A 209 -7.42 -11.25 8.01
CA THR A 209 -8.66 -11.70 8.65
C THR A 209 -9.44 -10.47 9.07
N PHE A 210 -10.65 -10.33 8.55
CA PHE A 210 -11.59 -9.32 8.99
C PHE A 210 -12.53 -9.95 10.01
N GLN A 211 -12.73 -9.29 11.15
CA GLN A 211 -13.61 -9.76 12.21
C GLN A 211 -14.57 -8.63 12.56
N VAL A 212 -15.86 -8.95 12.54
CA VAL A 212 -16.94 -8.08 12.99
C VAL A 212 -17.69 -8.78 14.10
N ARG A 213 -18.07 -8.03 15.11
CA ARG A 213 -18.97 -8.48 16.16
C ARG A 213 -20.08 -7.45 16.31
N ALA A 214 -21.31 -7.94 16.38
CA ALA A 214 -22.46 -7.16 16.76
C ALA A 214 -22.98 -7.69 18.09
N TRP A 215 -23.50 -6.81 18.93
CA TRP A 215 -24.27 -7.20 20.09
C TRP A 215 -25.46 -6.28 20.28
N ASP A 216 -26.50 -6.86 20.82
CA ASP A 216 -27.79 -6.26 21.14
C ASP A 216 -27.89 -6.13 22.65
N ASP A 217 -28.37 -5.00 23.14
CA ASP A 217 -28.48 -4.67 24.56
C ASP A 217 -29.95 -4.64 24.97
N ASP A 218 -30.52 -5.81 25.23
CA ASP A 218 -31.89 -5.98 25.71
C ASP A 218 -32.08 -5.47 27.17
N CYS A 219 -31.07 -4.83 27.79
CA CYS A 219 -31.10 -4.45 29.19
C CYS A 219 -31.65 -3.06 29.43
N THR A 220 -32.68 -2.99 30.26
CA THR A 220 -33.29 -1.73 30.70
C THR A 220 -32.36 -0.85 31.56
N PHE A 221 -31.34 -1.41 32.23
CA PHE A 221 -30.46 -0.66 33.15
C PHE A 221 -29.02 -1.22 33.25
N SER A 222 -28.19 -0.94 32.23
CA SER A 222 -26.71 -0.81 32.26
C SER A 222 -25.77 -2.02 32.04
N THR A 223 -24.85 -1.81 31.08
CA THR A 223 -23.60 -2.54 30.75
C THR A 223 -23.71 -3.92 30.14
N CYS A 224 -24.64 -4.06 29.21
CA CYS A 224 -24.80 -5.27 28.41
C CYS A 224 -23.88 -5.18 27.20
N THR A 225 -22.74 -5.84 27.36
CA THR A 225 -21.68 -5.88 26.36
C THR A 225 -21.27 -7.32 26.14
N ALA A 226 -21.05 -7.68 24.88
CA ALA A 226 -20.56 -9.00 24.55
C ALA A 226 -19.22 -9.26 25.27
N PRO A 227 -19.04 -10.43 25.91
CA PRO A 227 -17.82 -10.75 26.65
C PRO A 227 -16.55 -10.46 25.86
N ALA A 228 -15.55 -9.88 26.52
CA ALA A 228 -14.25 -9.64 25.90
C ALA A 228 -13.69 -10.96 25.35
N GLY A 229 -13.31 -10.97 24.07
CA GLY A 229 -12.79 -12.16 23.40
C GLY A 229 -13.83 -13.00 22.64
N ALA A 230 -15.12 -12.66 22.68
CA ALA A 230 -16.16 -13.31 21.89
C ALA A 230 -16.14 -12.87 20.41
N TRP A 231 -15.05 -13.16 19.68
CA TRP A 231 -14.86 -12.74 18.28
C TRP A 231 -15.05 -13.85 17.26
N ASP A 232 -15.15 -15.09 17.72
CA ASP A 232 -15.29 -16.29 16.88
C ASP A 232 -16.42 -17.19 17.41
N LYS A 233 -17.42 -16.59 18.08
CA LYS A 233 -18.52 -17.28 18.75
C LYS A 233 -19.78 -16.42 18.72
N VAL A 234 -20.91 -17.11 18.67
CA VAL A 234 -22.25 -16.57 18.89
C VAL A 234 -22.66 -16.90 20.32
N GLY A 235 -23.50 -16.09 20.94
CA GLY A 235 -24.03 -16.42 22.26
C GLY A 235 -24.97 -15.38 22.83
N SER A 236 -25.56 -15.74 23.96
CA SER A 236 -26.35 -14.85 24.80
C SER A 236 -26.06 -15.14 26.28
N ASN A 237 -26.20 -14.14 27.13
CA ASN A 237 -26.21 -14.28 28.58
C ASN A 237 -27.57 -13.89 29.21
N GLY A 238 -28.62 -13.72 28.39
CA GLY A 238 -29.96 -13.27 28.80
C GLY A 238 -30.13 -11.76 28.88
N ASP A 239 -29.01 -11.03 28.89
CA ASP A 239 -28.91 -9.58 28.96
C ASP A 239 -28.34 -9.00 27.64
N THR A 240 -27.62 -9.81 26.88
CA THR A 240 -26.93 -9.39 25.66
C THR A 240 -26.90 -10.56 24.70
N GLN A 241 -27.42 -10.38 23.49
CA GLN A 241 -27.14 -11.26 22.36
C GLN A 241 -25.88 -10.79 21.65
N TRP A 242 -25.06 -11.70 21.11
CA TRP A 242 -23.98 -11.32 20.21
C TRP A 242 -23.75 -12.33 19.10
N SER A 243 -23.30 -11.79 17.97
CA SER A 243 -22.99 -12.55 16.77
C SER A 243 -21.68 -12.05 16.17
N THR A 244 -20.92 -12.98 15.58
CA THR A 244 -19.59 -12.70 15.04
C THR A 244 -19.47 -13.17 13.61
N LEU A 245 -18.78 -12.38 12.81
CA LEU A 245 -18.42 -12.67 11.44
C LEU A 245 -16.89 -12.56 11.31
N THR A 246 -16.24 -13.71 11.11
CA THR A 246 -14.81 -13.80 10.79
C THR A 246 -14.65 -14.33 9.38
N PHE A 247 -14.00 -13.58 8.48
CA PHE A 247 -13.75 -14.02 7.11
C PHE A 247 -12.38 -13.57 6.58
N PRO A 248 -11.75 -14.39 5.71
CA PRO A 248 -10.51 -14.01 5.08
C PRO A 248 -10.75 -12.99 3.96
N VAL A 249 -9.86 -12.01 3.87
CA VAL A 249 -9.75 -11.04 2.77
C VAL A 249 -8.39 -11.24 2.10
N THR A 250 -8.43 -11.85 0.92
CA THR A 250 -7.25 -12.02 0.07
C THR A 250 -6.99 -10.74 -0.72
N VAL A 251 -5.90 -10.08 -0.40
CA VAL A 251 -5.41 -8.88 -1.10
C VAL A 251 -4.46 -9.34 -2.19
N SER A 252 -5.02 -9.81 -3.30
CA SER A 252 -4.25 -10.20 -4.48
C SER A 252 -3.79 -8.94 -5.22
N ALA A 253 -2.56 -8.52 -5.00
CA ALA A 253 -1.94 -7.43 -5.76
C ALA A 253 -0.65 -7.89 -6.46
N PRO A 254 -0.62 -9.02 -7.19
CA PRO A 254 0.65 -9.51 -7.71
C PRO A 254 1.31 -8.57 -8.73
N ASN A 255 0.62 -7.57 -9.32
CA ASN A 255 1.22 -6.73 -10.37
C ASN A 255 0.70 -5.29 -10.46
N LEU A 256 0.02 -4.73 -9.45
CA LEU A 256 -0.51 -3.35 -9.55
C LEU A 256 0.12 -2.42 -8.52
N GLN A 257 0.65 -1.31 -9.01
CA GLN A 257 1.16 -0.17 -8.25
C GLN A 257 0.11 0.39 -7.27
N TYR A 258 -1.17 0.18 -7.60
CA TYR A 258 -2.33 0.41 -6.74
C TYR A 258 -3.30 -0.75 -6.91
N GLY A 259 -3.52 -1.53 -5.86
CA GLY A 259 -4.54 -2.57 -5.85
C GLY A 259 -5.85 -2.05 -5.26
N TYR A 260 -6.98 -2.42 -5.84
CA TYR A 260 -8.30 -2.25 -5.24
C TYR A 260 -9.10 -3.54 -5.34
N GLY A 261 -10.04 -3.74 -4.43
CA GLY A 261 -11.00 -4.83 -4.53
C GLY A 261 -12.12 -4.69 -3.52
N THR A 262 -13.08 -5.59 -3.59
CA THR A 262 -14.24 -5.66 -2.70
C THR A 262 -14.15 -6.90 -1.80
N PHE A 263 -14.77 -6.84 -0.63
CA PHE A 263 -14.97 -7.99 0.24
C PHE A 263 -16.40 -8.01 0.76
N LYS A 264 -16.90 -9.20 1.07
CA LYS A 264 -18.24 -9.40 1.64
C LYS A 264 -18.28 -10.58 2.59
N GLY A 265 -19.18 -10.54 3.55
CA GLY A 265 -19.44 -11.64 4.48
C GLY A 265 -20.78 -11.47 5.19
N SER A 266 -21.38 -12.58 5.62
CA SER A 266 -22.60 -12.61 6.43
C SER A 266 -22.45 -13.62 7.56
N THR A 267 -23.17 -13.39 8.64
CA THR A 267 -23.39 -14.43 9.65
C THR A 267 -24.28 -15.54 9.07
N ASN A 268 -24.08 -16.79 9.52
CA ASN A 268 -24.82 -17.98 9.08
C ASN A 268 -25.66 -18.55 10.24
N ASN A 269 -26.37 -17.70 10.98
CA ASN A 269 -27.10 -18.14 12.17
C ASN A 269 -28.60 -18.24 11.89
N GLY A 270 -29.25 -19.15 12.62
CA GLY A 270 -30.71 -19.27 12.63
C GLY A 270 -31.37 -17.99 13.17
N ILE A 271 -32.69 -17.93 13.03
CA ILE A 271 -33.58 -16.77 13.27
C ILE A 271 -33.69 -16.41 14.78
N THR A 272 -32.65 -16.63 15.60
CA THR A 272 -32.65 -16.34 17.04
C THR A 272 -31.44 -15.51 17.48
N ASP A 273 -30.45 -15.29 16.59
CA ASP A 273 -29.24 -14.52 16.89
C ASP A 273 -29.01 -13.42 15.85
N ILE A 274 -28.39 -12.31 16.24
CA ILE A 274 -28.10 -11.15 15.37
C ILE A 274 -27.56 -11.59 13.99
N GLY A 275 -28.27 -11.14 12.96
CA GLY A 275 -28.04 -11.43 11.55
C GLY A 275 -27.61 -10.19 10.79
N PHE A 276 -26.38 -10.17 10.30
CA PHE A 276 -25.87 -9.03 9.53
C PHE A 276 -24.98 -9.44 8.36
N TYR A 277 -24.95 -8.55 7.36
CA TYR A 277 -24.13 -8.64 6.16
C TYR A 277 -23.24 -7.41 6.04
N ILE A 278 -21.99 -7.62 5.63
CA ILE A 278 -20.97 -6.59 5.48
C ILE A 278 -20.47 -6.59 4.03
N GLU A 279 -20.36 -5.41 3.44
CA GLU A 279 -19.54 -5.18 2.25
C GLU A 279 -18.49 -4.11 2.53
N GLY A 280 -17.36 -4.24 1.86
CA GLY A 280 -16.34 -3.24 1.90
C GLY A 280 -15.40 -3.29 0.72
N THR A 281 -14.44 -2.36 0.75
CA THR A 281 -13.38 -2.24 -0.22
C THR A 281 -12.02 -2.27 0.46
N TRP A 282 -11.01 -2.72 -0.26
CA TRP A 282 -9.62 -2.57 0.15
C TRP A 282 -8.83 -1.81 -0.90
N LYS A 283 -7.81 -1.07 -0.45
CA LYS A 283 -6.87 -0.32 -1.28
C LYS A 283 -5.45 -0.56 -0.81
N VAL A 284 -4.52 -0.77 -1.74
CA VAL A 284 -3.09 -0.88 -1.47
C VAL A 284 -2.41 0.45 -1.84
N ALA A 285 -1.53 0.91 -0.95
CA ALA A 285 -0.63 2.04 -1.17
C ALA A 285 0.79 1.69 -0.68
N TYR A 286 1.77 2.46 -1.13
CA TYR A 286 3.18 2.26 -0.79
C TYR A 286 3.82 3.59 -0.40
N GLU A 287 4.46 3.65 0.77
CA GLU A 287 5.13 4.86 1.29
C GLU A 287 6.56 4.54 1.77
N TYR A 288 7.47 5.51 1.80
CA TYR A 288 8.73 5.30 2.52
C TYR A 288 8.48 5.41 4.02
N ALA A 289 8.90 4.39 4.78
CA ALA A 289 8.87 4.40 6.24
C ALA A 289 10.01 5.23 6.83
#